data_AF-A0AAI9CJR1-F1
#
_entry.id   AF-A0AAI9CJR1-F1
#
_cell.length_a   1.000
_cell.length_b   1.000
_cell.length_c   1.000
_cell.angle_alpha   90.00
_cell.angle_beta   90.00
_cell.angle_gamma   90.00
#
_symmetry.space_group_name_H-M   'P 1'
#
loop_
_entity.id
_entity.type
_entity.pdbx_description
1 polymer ?
#
loop_
_entity_poly.entity_id
_entity_poly.type
_entity_poly.pdbx_seq_one_letter_code
_entity_poly.pdbx_strand_id
1 'polypeptide(L)'
;MQEAIASLPSAHATCAAVIAAFHLWHERREMIPALARELSSVPGYASSFDLDYAEGDCAGLTIFEVDIHRGREQHFLGVLYGESVMTVFLYSPRTFTLSAGRDESADYDSDQMLTSDPRRMDELDAVGMFHQVPKCRPRQLATVDLAF
;
A
#
# COMPACT_ATOMS: atom_id res chain seq x y z
N MET A 1 -13.27 -22.06 24.74
CA MET A 1 -12.02 -21.66 24.07
C MET A 1 -12.25 -20.23 23.60
N GLN A 2 -11.74 -19.23 24.33
CA GLN A 2 -11.80 -17.84 23.85
C GLN A 2 -10.73 -17.72 22.77
N GLU A 3 -11.15 -17.57 21.52
CA GLU A 3 -10.26 -17.08 20.47
C GLU A 3 -9.80 -15.69 20.92
N ALA A 4 -8.50 -15.56 21.23
CA ALA A 4 -7.89 -14.27 21.34
C ALA A 4 -8.05 -13.62 19.96
N ILE A 5 -9.00 -12.69 19.83
CA ILE A 5 -9.08 -11.82 18.66
C ILE A 5 -7.73 -11.10 18.64
N ALA A 6 -6.83 -11.54 17.77
CA ALA A 6 -5.54 -10.89 17.61
C ALA A 6 -5.84 -9.43 17.25
N SER A 7 -5.53 -8.51 18.16
CA SER A 7 -5.73 -7.09 17.92
C SER A 7 -4.88 -6.69 16.72
N LEU A 8 -5.48 -5.95 15.79
CA LEU A 8 -4.74 -5.38 14.66
C LEU A 8 -3.53 -4.57 15.18
N PRO A 9 -2.39 -4.60 14.46
CA PRO A 9 -1.22 -3.84 14.87
C PRO A 9 -1.49 -2.34 14.74
N SER A 10 -0.86 -1.54 15.61
CA SER A 10 -0.99 -0.08 15.52
C SER A 10 -0.35 0.44 14.22
N ALA A 11 -0.95 1.46 13.62
CA ALA A 11 -0.40 2.11 12.41
C ALA A 11 1.06 2.58 12.59
N HIS A 12 1.44 3.03 13.78
CA HIS A 12 2.80 3.48 14.06
C HIS A 12 3.81 2.32 14.05
N ALA A 13 3.48 1.20 14.72
CA ALA A 13 4.33 0.03 14.75
C ALA A 13 4.50 -0.59 13.36
N THR A 14 3.42 -0.71 12.59
CA THR A 14 3.48 -1.21 11.21
C THR A 14 4.31 -0.28 10.31
N CYS A 15 4.13 1.04 10.41
CA CYS A 15 4.92 2.00 9.64
C CYS A 15 6.42 1.88 9.95
N ALA A 16 6.81 1.73 11.23
CA ALA A 16 8.20 1.57 11.61
C ALA A 16 8.80 0.25 11.08
N ALA A 17 8.04 -0.85 11.13
CA ALA A 17 8.47 -2.15 10.61
C ALA A 17 8.67 -2.13 9.09
N VAL A 18 7.75 -1.49 8.35
CA VAL A 18 7.85 -1.29 6.90
C VAL A 18 9.11 -0.49 6.54
N ILE A 19 9.37 0.62 7.25
CA ILE A 19 10.56 1.45 7.02
C ILE A 19 11.84 0.64 7.28
N ALA A 20 11.88 -0.15 8.35
CA ALA A 20 13.03 -0.99 8.67
C ALA A 20 13.28 -2.06 7.59
N ALA A 21 12.22 -2.71 7.10
CA ALA A 21 12.31 -3.68 6.00
C ALA A 21 12.85 -3.03 4.72
N PHE A 22 12.35 -1.85 4.36
CA PHE A 22 12.82 -1.12 3.17
C PHE A 22 14.32 -0.79 3.23
N HIS A 23 14.81 -0.29 4.36
CA HIS A 23 16.24 0.00 4.54
C HIS A 23 17.09 -1.28 4.42
N LEU A 24 16.67 -2.36 5.07
CA LEU A 24 17.40 -3.62 5.08
C LEU A 24 17.46 -4.25 3.68
N TRP A 25 16.35 -4.24 2.96
CA TRP A 25 16.27 -4.69 1.57
C TRP A 25 17.21 -3.89 0.66
N HIS A 26 17.19 -2.55 0.78
CA HIS A 26 18.05 -1.66 -0.02
C HIS A 26 19.54 -1.87 0.31
N GLU A 27 19.91 -2.00 1.58
CA GLU A 27 21.29 -2.31 2.01
C GLU A 27 21.80 -3.64 1.42
N ARG A 28 20.93 -4.64 1.31
CA ARG A 28 21.26 -5.94 0.71
C ARG A 28 21.30 -5.93 -0.81
N ARG A 29 20.85 -4.85 -1.46
CA ARG A 29 20.76 -4.71 -2.93
C ARG A 29 19.98 -5.85 -3.57
N GLU A 30 18.90 -6.27 -2.91
CA GLU A 30 18.02 -7.32 -3.43
C GLU A 30 17.08 -6.78 -4.52
N MET A 31 16.47 -7.67 -5.29
CA MET A 31 15.43 -7.27 -6.26
C MET A 31 14.13 -6.93 -5.54
N ILE A 32 13.29 -6.09 -6.15
CA ILE A 32 11.99 -5.64 -5.60
C ILE A 32 11.07 -6.79 -5.14
N PRO A 33 10.96 -7.94 -5.83
CA PRO A 33 10.15 -9.06 -5.33
C PRO A 33 10.57 -9.59 -3.96
N ALA A 34 11.83 -9.39 -3.55
CA ALA A 34 12.28 -9.75 -2.22
C ALA A 34 11.69 -8.83 -1.15
N LEU A 35 11.54 -7.54 -1.43
CA LEU A 35 10.88 -6.57 -0.54
C LEU A 35 9.40 -6.94 -0.33
N ALA A 36 8.66 -7.23 -1.41
CA ALA A 36 7.26 -7.63 -1.30
C ALA A 36 7.08 -8.85 -0.36
N ARG A 37 8.01 -9.81 -0.44
CA ARG A 37 8.05 -10.97 0.46
C ARG A 37 8.42 -10.58 1.90
N GLU A 38 9.39 -9.70 2.13
CA GLU A 38 9.71 -9.22 3.48
C GLU A 38 8.50 -8.51 4.10
N LEU A 39 7.85 -7.63 3.34
CA LEU A 39 6.65 -6.91 3.74
C LEU A 39 5.46 -7.83 4.05
N SER A 40 5.35 -8.98 3.38
CA SER A 40 4.31 -9.98 3.68
C SER A 40 4.44 -10.62 5.07
N SER A 41 5.62 -10.52 5.69
CA SER A 41 5.85 -11.00 7.05
C SER A 41 5.50 -9.98 8.13
N VAL A 42 5.26 -8.72 7.76
CA VAL A 42 4.92 -7.65 8.70
C VAL A 42 3.48 -7.83 9.18
N PRO A 43 3.22 -7.75 10.50
CA PRO A 43 1.87 -7.87 11.03
C PRO A 43 0.89 -6.90 10.36
N GLY A 44 -0.33 -7.39 10.12
CA GLY A 44 -1.39 -6.64 9.47
C GLY A 44 -1.34 -6.71 7.94
N TYR A 45 -0.41 -7.44 7.34
CA TYR A 45 -0.35 -7.63 5.88
C TYR A 45 -1.71 -8.06 5.31
N ALA A 46 -2.18 -7.36 4.28
CA ALA A 46 -3.43 -7.63 3.60
C ALA A 46 -3.22 -8.10 2.16
N SER A 47 -2.40 -7.37 1.39
CA SER A 47 -2.17 -7.64 -0.03
C SER A 47 -0.94 -6.91 -0.55
N SER A 48 -0.37 -7.41 -1.66
CA SER A 48 0.68 -6.78 -2.45
C SER A 48 0.34 -6.88 -3.92
N PHE A 49 0.70 -5.86 -4.68
CA PHE A 49 0.51 -5.77 -6.12
C PHE A 49 1.82 -5.27 -6.74
N ASP A 50 2.28 -5.95 -7.77
CA ASP A 50 3.38 -5.46 -8.61
C ASP A 50 2.78 -4.48 -9.61
N LEU A 51 3.36 -3.27 -9.68
CA LEU A 51 2.88 -2.22 -10.56
C LEU A 51 3.89 -2.05 -11.70
N ASP A 52 3.58 -2.63 -12.87
CA ASP A 52 4.44 -2.55 -14.05
C ASP A 52 4.06 -1.33 -14.91
N TYR A 53 4.65 -0.18 -14.61
CA TYR A 53 4.51 1.02 -15.44
C TYR A 53 5.67 1.13 -16.43
N ALA A 54 5.35 1.41 -17.70
CA ALA A 54 6.34 1.69 -18.73
C ALA A 54 7.21 2.93 -18.42
N GLU A 55 6.78 3.80 -17.51
CA GLU A 55 7.46 5.06 -17.15
C GLU A 55 8.35 5.00 -15.91
N GLY A 56 8.43 3.84 -15.23
CA GLY A 56 9.51 3.47 -14.30
C GLY A 56 9.80 4.44 -13.14
N ASP A 57 9.22 4.16 -11.96
CA ASP A 57 9.78 4.60 -10.66
C ASP A 57 9.12 3.86 -9.48
N CYS A 58 7.83 3.53 -9.56
CA CYS A 58 7.15 2.66 -8.59
C CYS A 58 6.99 1.25 -9.16
N ALA A 59 7.32 0.26 -8.34
CA ALA A 59 7.30 -1.15 -8.72
C ALA A 59 6.33 -1.99 -7.89
N GLY A 60 5.83 -1.47 -6.76
CA GLY A 60 4.85 -2.19 -5.98
C GLY A 60 4.01 -1.33 -5.04
N LEU A 61 2.84 -1.90 -4.71
CA LEU A 61 1.93 -1.44 -3.67
C LEU A 61 1.74 -2.57 -2.66
N THR A 62 2.02 -2.34 -1.39
CA THR A 62 1.65 -3.25 -0.31
C THR A 62 0.72 -2.56 0.68
N ILE A 63 -0.30 -3.28 1.13
CA ILE A 63 -1.32 -2.75 2.04
C ILE A 63 -1.38 -3.55 3.33
N PHE A 64 -1.54 -2.83 4.44
CA PHE A 64 -1.69 -3.38 5.78
C PHE A 64 -3.00 -2.92 6.43
N GLU A 65 -3.73 -3.82 7.07
CA GLU A 65 -4.80 -3.49 8.00
C GLU A 65 -4.18 -3.07 9.33
N VAL A 66 -4.61 -1.91 9.83
CA VAL A 66 -4.05 -1.34 11.06
C VAL A 66 -5.14 -0.83 11.97
N ASP A 67 -4.82 -0.85 13.26
CA ASP A 67 -5.59 -0.11 14.24
C ASP A 67 -5.05 1.32 14.37
N ILE A 68 -5.96 2.28 14.27
CA ILE A 68 -5.76 3.61 14.81
C ILE A 68 -6.68 3.70 16.03
N HIS A 69 -6.11 3.86 17.22
CA HIS A 69 -6.80 3.79 18.52
C HIS A 69 -7.90 4.87 18.74
N ARG A 70 -8.46 5.45 17.67
CA ARG A 70 -9.38 6.59 17.62
C ARG A 70 -10.53 6.44 16.61
N GLY A 71 -10.91 5.24 16.20
CA GLY A 71 -11.99 5.09 15.20
C GLY A 71 -12.76 3.78 15.28
N ARG A 72 -14.00 3.79 14.78
CA ARG A 72 -14.76 2.57 14.43
C ARG A 72 -14.59 2.17 12.96
N GLU A 73 -14.00 3.04 12.15
CA GLU A 73 -13.77 2.78 10.73
C GLU A 73 -12.50 1.94 10.55
N GLN A 74 -12.51 1.08 9.53
CA GLN A 74 -11.31 0.34 9.13
C GLN A 74 -10.31 1.28 8.47
N HIS A 75 -9.06 1.16 8.88
CA HIS A 75 -7.96 1.95 8.36
C HIS A 75 -6.86 1.04 7.83
N PHE A 76 -6.21 1.53 6.80
CA PHE A 76 -5.19 0.80 6.07
C PHE A 76 -3.95 1.68 5.89
N LEU A 77 -2.78 1.05 5.92
CA LEU A 77 -1.55 1.65 5.44
C LEU A 77 -1.30 1.16 4.02
N GLY A 78 -1.26 2.07 3.06
CA GLY A 78 -0.69 1.80 1.75
C GLY A 78 0.79 2.15 1.73
N VAL A 79 1.58 1.31 1.09
CA VAL A 79 3.02 1.47 0.90
C VAL A 79 3.31 1.39 -0.58
N LEU A 80 3.60 2.53 -1.20
CA LEU A 80 4.11 2.60 -2.56
C LEU A 80 5.62 2.59 -2.52
N TYR A 81 6.25 1.72 -3.31
CA TYR A 81 7.70 1.59 -3.32
C TYR A 81 8.25 1.34 -4.72
N GLY A 82 9.44 1.88 -4.93
CA GLY A 82 10.31 1.67 -6.07
C GLY A 82 11.68 1.14 -5.64
N GLU A 83 12.67 1.32 -6.51
CA GLU A 83 14.03 0.86 -6.22
C GLU A 83 14.71 1.62 -5.06
N SER A 84 14.45 2.92 -4.95
CA SER A 84 15.13 3.82 -4.00
C SER A 84 14.17 4.67 -3.16
N VAL A 85 12.90 4.76 -3.55
CA VAL A 85 11.90 5.60 -2.89
C VAL A 85 10.75 4.75 -2.37
N MET A 86 10.29 5.06 -1.16
CA MET A 86 9.09 4.49 -0.57
C MET A 86 8.24 5.58 0.08
N THR A 87 6.93 5.52 -0.13
CA THR A 87 5.94 6.39 0.54
C THR A 87 4.91 5.55 1.28
N VAL A 88 4.70 5.87 2.55
CA VAL A 88 3.70 5.24 3.43
C VAL A 88 2.58 6.24 3.69
N PHE A 89 1.34 5.84 3.44
CA PHE A 89 0.15 6.67 3.68
C PHE A 89 -0.94 5.90 4.40
N LEU A 90 -1.68 6.61 5.24
CA LEU A 90 -2.86 6.12 5.93
C LEU A 90 -4.11 6.52 5.14
N TYR A 91 -4.99 5.56 4.90
CA TYR A 91 -6.27 5.81 4.25
C TYR A 91 -7.41 5.00 4.90
N SER A 92 -8.63 5.44 4.69
CA SER A 92 -9.83 4.60 4.81
C SER A 92 -10.39 4.35 3.41
N PRO A 93 -11.20 3.31 3.16
CA PRO A 93 -11.73 3.03 1.83
C PRO A 93 -12.50 4.20 1.19
N ARG A 94 -13.02 5.12 1.99
CA ARG A 94 -13.72 6.33 1.52
C ARG A 94 -12.79 7.44 1.01
N THR A 95 -11.48 7.26 1.11
CA THR A 95 -10.49 8.25 0.66
C THR A 95 -10.44 8.32 -0.87
N PHE A 96 -10.73 7.22 -1.54
CA PHE A 96 -10.66 7.09 -2.99
C PHE A 96 -12.05 7.17 -3.63
N THR A 97 -12.09 7.64 -4.87
CA THR A 97 -13.31 7.68 -5.67
C THR A 97 -13.48 6.33 -6.37
N LEU A 98 -14.66 5.72 -6.25
CA LEU A 98 -14.97 4.44 -6.87
C LEU A 98 -15.82 4.64 -8.13
N SER A 99 -15.45 3.92 -9.19
CA SER A 99 -16.19 3.82 -10.44
C SER A 99 -17.32 2.78 -10.31
N ALA A 100 -18.40 3.00 -11.05
CA ALA A 100 -19.56 2.09 -11.05
C ALA A 100 -19.31 0.78 -11.81
N GLY A 101 -18.30 0.74 -12.69
CA GLY A 101 -17.94 -0.38 -13.54
C GLY A 101 -16.54 -0.18 -14.14
N ARG A 102 -15.97 -1.26 -14.69
CA ARG A 102 -14.74 -1.18 -15.49
C ARG A 102 -15.08 -0.61 -16.85
N ASP A 103 -14.30 0.35 -17.30
CA ASP A 103 -14.25 0.72 -18.70
C ASP A 103 -13.17 -0.15 -19.37
N GLU A 104 -13.59 -1.05 -20.25
CA GLU A 104 -12.67 -1.92 -21.00
C GLU A 104 -11.72 -1.13 -21.92
N SER A 105 -12.04 0.14 -22.18
CA SER A 105 -11.20 1.06 -22.97
C SER A 105 -10.30 1.96 -22.12
N ALA A 106 -10.39 1.89 -20.79
CA ALA A 106 -9.51 2.64 -19.92
C ALA A 106 -8.16 1.95 -19.79
N ASP A 107 -7.09 2.67 -20.13
CA ASP A 107 -5.71 2.24 -19.92
C ASP A 107 -5.32 2.30 -18.43
N TYR A 108 -4.13 1.78 -18.12
CA TYR A 108 -3.52 1.78 -16.80
C TYR A 108 -3.26 3.20 -16.23
N ASP A 109 -3.40 4.26 -17.02
CA ASP A 109 -3.23 5.65 -16.57
C ASP A 109 -4.55 6.31 -16.06
N SER A 110 -5.56 5.49 -15.73
CA SER A 110 -6.87 5.96 -15.30
C SER A 110 -7.10 5.84 -13.79
N ASP A 111 -7.87 6.77 -13.22
CA ASP A 111 -8.29 6.71 -11.81
C ASP A 111 -9.39 5.65 -11.55
N GLN A 112 -9.56 4.65 -12.41
CA GLN A 112 -10.69 3.73 -12.33
C GLN A 112 -10.47 2.63 -11.29
N MET A 113 -11.11 2.78 -10.13
CA MET A 113 -11.15 1.75 -9.09
C MET A 113 -12.59 1.29 -8.86
N LEU A 114 -12.83 -0.03 -8.82
CA LEU A 114 -14.11 -0.60 -8.38
C LEU A 114 -14.18 -0.73 -6.85
N THR A 115 -13.03 -0.91 -6.22
CA THR A 115 -12.92 -1.02 -4.77
C THR A 115 -11.56 -0.50 -4.30
N SER A 116 -11.52 -0.04 -3.07
CA SER A 116 -10.28 0.28 -2.34
C SER A 116 -10.11 -0.60 -1.09
N ASP A 117 -11.00 -1.59 -0.91
CA ASP A 117 -10.87 -2.65 0.09
C ASP A 117 -9.80 -3.64 -0.37
N PRO A 118 -8.67 -3.78 0.34
CA PRO A 118 -7.55 -4.63 -0.07
C PRO A 118 -7.92 -6.09 -0.26
N ARG A 119 -8.96 -6.59 0.42
CA ARG A 119 -9.40 -7.99 0.32
C ARG A 119 -10.12 -8.31 -0.98
N ARG A 120 -10.54 -7.28 -1.70
CA ARG A 120 -11.35 -7.37 -2.93
C ARG A 120 -10.66 -6.71 -4.11
N MET A 121 -9.51 -6.10 -3.87
CA MET A 121 -8.76 -5.32 -4.83
C MET A 121 -8.05 -6.24 -5.81
N ASP A 122 -8.07 -5.88 -7.09
CA ASP A 122 -7.26 -6.49 -8.15
C ASP A 122 -6.11 -5.54 -8.56
N GLU A 123 -5.30 -5.96 -9.53
CA GLU A 123 -4.18 -5.17 -10.04
C GLU A 123 -4.64 -3.83 -10.65
N LEU A 124 -5.79 -3.79 -11.33
CA LEU A 124 -6.32 -2.56 -11.93
C LEU A 124 -6.78 -1.56 -10.87
N ASP A 125 -7.36 -2.03 -9.77
CA ASP A 125 -7.68 -1.18 -8.63
C ASP A 125 -6.42 -0.65 -7.94
N ALA A 126 -5.36 -1.47 -7.83
CA ALA A 126 -4.08 -1.05 -7.28
C ALA A 126 -3.43 0.07 -8.13
N VAL A 127 -3.52 -0.08 -9.45
CA VAL A 127 -3.10 0.94 -10.41
C VAL A 127 -3.94 2.22 -10.28
N GLY A 128 -5.27 2.09 -10.27
CA GLY A 128 -6.16 3.24 -10.06
C GLY A 128 -5.89 3.95 -8.73
N MET A 129 -5.54 3.20 -7.67
CA MET A 129 -5.14 3.77 -6.38
C MET A 129 -3.89 4.62 -6.51
N PHE A 130 -2.85 4.11 -7.19
CA PHE A 130 -1.61 4.84 -7.42
C PHE A 130 -1.86 6.21 -8.08
N HIS A 131 -2.68 6.27 -9.13
CA HIS A 131 -3.01 7.52 -9.82
C HIS A 131 -3.89 8.47 -8.98
N GLN A 132 -4.73 7.94 -8.10
CA GLN A 132 -5.56 8.73 -7.20
C GLN A 132 -4.80 9.26 -5.97
N VAL A 133 -3.73 8.61 -5.49
CA VAL A 133 -3.00 9.04 -4.27
C VAL A 133 -2.58 10.52 -4.33
N PRO A 134 -1.95 11.04 -5.40
CA PRO A 134 -1.60 12.47 -5.50
C PRO A 134 -2.81 13.41 -5.49
N LYS A 135 -3.95 12.96 -6.00
CA LYS A 135 -5.20 13.74 -6.16
C LYS A 135 -5.99 13.80 -4.84
N CYS A 136 -6.17 12.65 -4.21
CA CYS A 136 -6.92 12.50 -2.96
C CYS A 136 -6.12 12.92 -1.72
N ARG A 137 -4.78 12.95 -1.81
CA ARG A 137 -3.87 13.34 -0.73
C ARG A 137 -4.20 12.64 0.59
N PRO A 138 -4.18 11.29 0.62
CA PRO A 138 -4.31 10.55 1.87
C PRO A 138 -3.24 11.02 2.86
N ARG A 139 -3.46 10.74 4.16
CA ARG A 139 -2.52 11.20 5.18
C ARG A 139 -1.19 10.46 5.04
N GLN A 140 -0.20 11.12 4.45
CA GLN A 140 1.17 10.61 4.39
C GLN A 140 1.76 10.51 5.80
N LEU A 141 2.37 9.37 6.11
CA LEU A 141 3.04 9.11 7.39
C LEU A 141 4.56 9.19 7.26
N ALA A 142 5.11 8.74 6.14
CA ALA A 142 6.54 8.79 5.87
C ALA A 142 6.80 8.77 4.36
N THR A 143 7.91 9.38 3.97
CA THR A 143 8.58 9.12 2.70
C THR A 143 10.05 8.90 2.99
N VAL A 144 10.61 7.85 2.41
CA VAL A 144 12.01 7.49 2.52
C VAL A 144 12.59 7.54 1.11
N ASP A 145 13.65 8.31 0.93
CA ASP A 145 14.40 8.42 -0.32
C ASP A 145 15.85 8.03 -0.02
N LEU A 146 16.31 6.96 -0.67
CA LEU A 146 17.64 6.38 -0.53
C LEU A 146 18.53 6.64 -1.76
N ALA A 147 18.08 7.50 -2.70
CA ALA A 147 18.92 7.92 -3.81
C ALA A 147 20.05 8.83 -3.29
N PHE A 148 21.29 8.35 -3.41
CA PHE A 148 22.53 9.07 -3.06
C PHE A 148 23.28 9.50 -4.31
#